data_AF-A0A4V1SZ75-F1
#
_entry.id   AF-A0A4V1SZ75-F1
#
_cell.length_a   1.000
_cell.length_b   1.000
_cell.length_c   1.000
_cell.angle_alpha   90.00
_cell.angle_beta   90.00
_cell.angle_gamma   90.00
#
_symmetry.space_group_name_H-M   'P 1'
#
loop_
_entity.id
_entity.type
_entity.pdbx_description
1 polymer ?
#
loop_
_entity_poly.entity_id
_entity_poly.type
_entity_poly.pdbx_seq_one_letter_code
_entity_poly.pdbx_strand_id
1 'polypeptide(L)'
;MKQIIQLILLLAFYTTGHAQAPNDEPCNAIAIPIGNTGCEPTTVYSYTGATYSSAVGNTRCIGPNVKDVWYKFTVPSNGEILIAIAMNAGEYQIAVELYKSTSCSALSQVDEAVEGFPCLYSNGYTELSRIYKNLIPGSTGYLRVYQTFPQNPFPGSGSVKICASNTGAFADDPCNAGYFPVAAGDPLGQACMPTRAFTWAGATLTPAVPNPSCLQNMPAADIRDVWFKVKVPATGKLQINT
;
A
#
# COMPACT_ATOMS: atom_id res chain seq x y z
N MET A 1 51.74 20.68 -49.42
CA MET A 1 50.46 20.93 -50.14
C MET A 1 49.41 20.04 -49.51
N LYS A 2 48.55 20.63 -48.65
CA LYS A 2 47.10 20.83 -48.89
C LYS A 2 46.30 19.51 -48.73
N GLN A 3 45.69 19.31 -47.55
CA GLN A 3 44.23 19.43 -47.29
C GLN A 3 43.41 18.35 -48.02
N ILE A 4 42.62 17.51 -47.33
CA ILE A 4 41.19 17.73 -47.02
C ILE A 4 40.79 16.67 -45.96
N ILE A 5 40.51 17.04 -44.71
CA ILE A 5 39.17 17.15 -44.10
C ILE A 5 38.21 16.01 -44.51
N GLN A 6 38.01 15.03 -43.64
CA GLN A 6 36.70 14.39 -43.51
C GLN A 6 36.42 14.08 -42.02
N LEU A 7 35.66 15.00 -41.45
CA LEU A 7 35.01 14.95 -40.15
C LEU A 7 33.97 13.81 -40.18
N ILE A 8 34.32 12.64 -39.65
CA ILE A 8 33.32 11.59 -39.40
C ILE A 8 32.66 11.94 -38.07
N LEU A 9 31.46 12.52 -38.19
CA LEU A 9 30.51 12.84 -37.13
C LEU A 9 30.35 11.62 -36.20
N LEU A 10 30.78 11.74 -34.94
CA LEU A 10 30.30 10.89 -33.86
C LEU A 10 28.80 11.19 -33.68
N LEU A 11 27.93 10.38 -34.31
CA LEU A 11 26.55 10.24 -33.84
C LEU A 11 26.62 9.52 -32.48
N ALA A 12 26.76 10.29 -31.40
CA ALA A 12 26.32 9.84 -30.11
C ALA A 12 24.80 9.66 -30.21
N PHE A 13 24.35 8.42 -30.37
CA PHE A 13 22.98 8.05 -30.08
C PHE A 13 22.76 8.40 -28.60
N TYR A 14 22.21 9.58 -28.34
CA TYR A 14 21.51 9.84 -27.09
C TYR A 14 20.28 8.93 -27.09
N THR A 15 20.48 7.66 -26.75
CA THR A 15 19.37 6.87 -26.24
C THR A 15 18.98 7.56 -24.95
N THR A 16 17.92 8.35 -24.97
CA THR A 16 17.20 8.72 -23.76
C THR A 16 16.65 7.41 -23.18
N GLY A 17 17.50 6.66 -22.48
CA GLY A 17 17.08 5.54 -21.68
C GLY A 17 16.23 6.12 -20.57
N HIS A 18 14.91 6.12 -20.76
CA HIS A 18 14.01 6.35 -19.64
C HIS A 18 14.27 5.23 -18.64
N ALA A 19 14.72 5.59 -17.44
CA ALA A 19 14.90 4.65 -16.36
C ALA A 19 13.54 3.98 -16.08
N GLN A 20 13.49 2.66 -16.18
CA GLN A 20 12.31 1.88 -15.81
C GLN A 20 12.06 2.01 -14.32
N ALA A 21 10.80 1.80 -13.91
CA ALA A 21 10.48 1.73 -12.50
C ALA A 21 11.33 0.64 -11.81
N PRO A 22 11.88 0.87 -10.60
CA PRO A 22 12.70 -0.13 -9.91
C PRO A 22 11.95 -1.43 -9.62
N ASN A 23 10.62 -1.36 -9.55
CA ASN A 23 9.70 -2.46 -9.31
C ASN A 23 8.84 -2.81 -10.52
N ASP A 24 9.40 -2.66 -11.72
CA ASP A 24 8.74 -3.02 -12.99
C ASP A 24 8.43 -4.52 -13.09
N GLU A 25 9.17 -5.35 -12.35
CA GLU A 25 9.04 -6.80 -12.37
C GLU A 25 8.70 -7.35 -10.97
N PRO A 26 7.93 -8.45 -10.86
CA PRO A 26 7.52 -9.00 -9.57
C PRO A 26 8.70 -9.44 -8.69
N CYS A 27 9.81 -9.86 -9.28
CA CYS A 27 11.02 -10.21 -8.54
C CYS A 27 11.68 -9.01 -7.87
N ASN A 28 11.48 -7.81 -8.42
CA ASN A 28 11.98 -6.55 -7.87
C ASN A 28 10.88 -5.78 -7.11
N ALA A 29 9.76 -6.44 -6.78
CA ALA A 29 8.64 -5.82 -6.08
C ALA A 29 9.10 -5.14 -4.78
N ILE A 30 8.65 -3.90 -4.59
CA ILE A 30 8.95 -3.10 -3.39
C ILE A 30 8.16 -3.65 -2.20
N ALA A 31 8.82 -3.85 -1.07
CA ALA A 31 8.16 -4.28 0.15
C ALA A 31 7.28 -3.16 0.73
N ILE A 32 6.02 -3.48 1.04
CA ILE A 32 5.09 -2.60 1.75
C ILE A 32 5.05 -3.05 3.22
N PRO A 33 5.23 -2.14 4.19
CA PRO A 33 5.10 -2.48 5.59
C PRO A 33 3.65 -2.84 5.93
N ILE A 34 3.47 -3.84 6.79
CA ILE A 34 2.16 -4.18 7.35
C ILE A 34 2.00 -3.47 8.69
N GLY A 35 0.94 -2.68 8.80
CA GLY A 35 0.50 -2.14 10.09
C GLY A 35 -0.50 -3.07 10.79
N ASN A 36 -0.84 -2.72 12.01
CA ASN A 36 -1.91 -3.34 12.80
C ASN A 36 -2.95 -2.27 13.15
N THR A 37 -4.23 -2.59 13.23
CA THR A 37 -5.25 -1.64 13.76
C THR A 37 -5.45 -0.38 12.88
N GLY A 38 -5.96 -0.56 11.66
CA GLY A 38 -6.31 0.54 10.74
C GLY A 38 -5.51 0.49 9.45
N CYS A 39 -6.02 1.14 8.39
CA CYS A 39 -5.35 1.14 7.10
C CYS A 39 -5.67 2.37 6.23
N GLU A 40 -5.30 3.56 6.69
CA GLU A 40 -5.35 4.77 5.86
C GLU A 40 -4.17 4.80 4.86
N PRO A 41 -4.40 4.85 3.53
CA PRO A 41 -3.33 4.89 2.53
C PRO A 41 -2.64 6.27 2.51
N THR A 42 -1.57 6.41 3.29
CA THR A 42 -0.83 7.68 3.41
C THR A 42 0.51 7.69 2.68
N THR A 43 1.16 6.53 2.53
CA THR A 43 2.44 6.38 1.82
C THR A 43 2.24 6.48 0.31
N VAL A 44 2.98 7.36 -0.34
CA VAL A 44 2.93 7.57 -1.80
C VAL A 44 4.00 6.71 -2.47
N TYR A 45 3.59 5.89 -3.43
CA TYR A 45 4.47 5.11 -4.29
C TYR A 45 4.35 5.58 -5.72
N SER A 46 5.48 5.84 -6.38
CA SER A 46 5.48 6.23 -7.78
C SER A 46 5.44 5.00 -8.68
N TYR A 47 4.71 5.12 -9.79
CA TYR A 47 4.76 4.19 -10.93
C TYR A 47 5.41 4.85 -12.15
N THR A 48 6.17 5.92 -11.95
CA THR A 48 6.90 6.60 -13.02
C THR A 48 7.90 5.65 -13.66
N GLY A 49 7.91 5.60 -14.99
CA GLY A 49 8.77 4.68 -15.75
C GLY A 49 8.25 3.25 -15.85
N ALA A 50 7.01 2.97 -15.42
CA ALA A 50 6.42 1.63 -15.54
C ALA A 50 6.40 1.15 -16.99
N THR A 51 6.76 -0.11 -17.21
CA THR A 51 6.65 -0.81 -18.50
C THR A 51 5.86 -2.11 -18.36
N TYR A 52 5.89 -2.95 -19.38
CA TYR A 52 5.18 -4.22 -19.35
C TYR A 52 6.03 -5.26 -18.62
N SER A 53 5.50 -5.83 -17.55
CA SER A 53 6.10 -7.01 -16.93
C SER A 53 6.29 -8.16 -17.92
N SER A 54 7.46 -8.79 -17.90
CA SER A 54 7.85 -9.87 -18.80
C SER A 54 7.23 -11.24 -18.46
N ALA A 55 6.79 -11.46 -17.21
CA ALA A 55 6.55 -12.80 -16.68
C ALA A 55 5.11 -13.12 -16.26
N VAL A 56 4.16 -12.19 -16.37
CA VAL A 56 2.82 -12.37 -15.80
C VAL A 56 1.75 -12.39 -16.88
N GLY A 57 0.96 -13.47 -16.92
CA GLY A 57 -0.16 -13.65 -17.84
C GLY A 57 -1.25 -12.59 -17.74
N ASN A 58 -2.31 -12.75 -18.54
CA ASN A 58 -3.43 -11.82 -18.65
C ASN A 58 -3.98 -11.40 -17.28
N THR A 59 -4.22 -10.10 -17.09
CA THR A 59 -4.87 -9.61 -15.86
C THR A 59 -6.33 -10.05 -15.84
N ARG A 60 -6.85 -10.42 -14.67
CA ARG A 60 -8.27 -10.78 -14.51
C ARG A 60 -9.15 -9.53 -14.39
N CYS A 61 -8.57 -8.43 -13.92
CA CYS A 61 -9.33 -7.22 -13.61
C CYS A 61 -9.69 -6.38 -14.85
N ILE A 62 -8.79 -6.27 -15.85
CA ILE A 62 -8.97 -5.35 -16.98
C ILE A 62 -8.58 -5.94 -18.34
N GLY A 63 -7.79 -7.01 -18.37
CA GLY A 63 -7.31 -7.66 -19.58
C GLY A 63 -5.80 -7.53 -19.81
N PRO A 64 -5.29 -8.06 -20.94
CA PRO A 64 -3.86 -8.10 -21.24
C PRO A 64 -3.25 -6.72 -21.53
N ASN A 65 -1.91 -6.66 -21.55
CA ASN A 65 -1.12 -5.52 -22.01
C ASN A 65 -1.33 -4.23 -21.20
N VAL A 66 -1.04 -4.31 -19.90
CA VAL A 66 -0.97 -3.14 -19.03
C VAL A 66 0.48 -2.90 -18.60
N LYS A 67 0.86 -1.63 -18.52
CA LYS A 67 2.09 -1.25 -17.83
C LYS A 67 1.83 -1.30 -16.34
N ASP A 68 2.75 -1.87 -15.59
CA ASP A 68 2.54 -2.19 -14.19
C ASP A 68 3.76 -1.94 -13.33
N VAL A 69 3.51 -1.89 -12.02
CA VAL A 69 4.54 -1.92 -10.99
C VAL A 69 4.11 -2.88 -9.89
N TRP A 70 5.10 -3.43 -9.21
CA TRP A 70 4.89 -4.50 -8.24
C TRP A 70 5.26 -4.11 -6.83
N TYR A 71 4.43 -4.55 -5.90
CA TYR A 71 4.71 -4.46 -4.48
C TYR A 71 4.51 -5.83 -3.82
N LYS A 72 5.10 -6.02 -2.66
CA LYS A 72 4.99 -7.28 -1.92
C LYS A 72 4.88 -7.07 -0.42
N PHE A 73 4.30 -8.05 0.26
CA PHE A 73 4.21 -8.09 1.71
C PHE A 73 4.23 -9.54 2.19
N THR A 74 4.59 -9.76 3.46
CA THR A 74 4.55 -11.08 4.08
C THR A 74 3.17 -11.30 4.70
N VAL A 75 2.45 -12.35 4.30
CA VAL A 75 1.11 -12.65 4.82
C VAL A 75 1.15 -12.80 6.35
N PRO A 76 0.28 -12.09 7.10
CA PRO A 76 0.25 -12.18 8.55
C PRO A 76 -0.06 -13.58 9.09
N SER A 77 0.23 -13.82 10.36
CA SER A 77 0.09 -15.13 11.02
C SER A 77 -1.35 -15.67 11.04
N ASN A 78 -2.35 -14.80 10.96
CA ASN A 78 -3.76 -15.18 10.89
C ASN A 78 -4.27 -15.46 9.46
N GLY A 79 -3.42 -15.30 8.44
CA GLY A 79 -3.82 -15.51 7.04
C GLY A 79 -4.79 -14.46 6.49
N GLU A 80 -4.93 -13.31 7.15
CA GLU A 80 -5.78 -12.21 6.71
C GLU A 80 -4.99 -10.92 6.48
N ILE A 81 -5.38 -10.14 5.49
CA ILE A 81 -4.80 -8.82 5.21
C ILE A 81 -5.86 -7.86 4.67
N LEU A 82 -5.94 -6.66 5.24
CA LEU A 82 -6.65 -5.53 4.68
C LEU A 82 -5.69 -4.76 3.76
N ILE A 83 -6.06 -4.64 2.48
CA ILE A 83 -5.39 -3.74 1.54
C ILE A 83 -6.32 -2.56 1.28
N ALA A 84 -5.78 -1.35 1.34
CA ALA A 84 -6.48 -0.12 1.01
C ALA A 84 -5.64 0.72 0.04
N ILE A 85 -6.30 1.39 -0.90
CA ILE A 85 -5.68 2.21 -1.92
C ILE A 85 -6.32 3.59 -1.97
N ALA A 86 -5.53 4.58 -2.35
CA ALA A 86 -6.02 5.92 -2.66
C ALA A 86 -5.16 6.54 -3.77
N MET A 87 -5.70 7.58 -4.40
CA MET A 87 -5.01 8.36 -5.43
C MET A 87 -4.99 9.84 -5.08
N ASN A 88 -4.13 10.60 -5.74
CA ASN A 88 -4.26 12.05 -5.72
C ASN A 88 -5.40 12.49 -6.65
N ALA A 89 -6.05 13.60 -6.29
CA ALA A 89 -7.09 14.18 -7.13
C ALA A 89 -6.52 14.51 -8.52
N GLY A 90 -7.23 14.11 -9.58
CA GLY A 90 -6.82 14.35 -10.96
C GLY A 90 -5.82 13.34 -11.53
N GLU A 91 -5.40 12.32 -10.78
CA GLU A 91 -4.64 11.19 -11.32
C GLU A 91 -5.55 10.19 -12.06
N TYR A 92 -4.93 9.32 -12.87
CA TYR A 92 -5.61 8.30 -13.65
C TYR A 92 -6.07 7.13 -12.81
N GLN A 93 -7.21 6.56 -13.15
CA GLN A 93 -7.78 5.41 -12.46
C GLN A 93 -6.83 4.20 -12.52
N ILE A 94 -6.69 3.49 -11.41
CA ILE A 94 -5.80 2.33 -11.25
C ILE A 94 -6.58 1.11 -10.75
N ALA A 95 -6.06 -0.06 -11.10
CA ALA A 95 -6.42 -1.33 -10.54
C ALA A 95 -5.24 -1.87 -9.73
N VAL A 96 -5.56 -2.51 -8.62
CA VAL A 96 -4.61 -3.30 -7.84
C VAL A 96 -5.11 -4.73 -7.80
N GLU A 97 -4.24 -5.67 -8.17
CA GLU A 97 -4.56 -7.10 -8.23
C GLU A 97 -3.64 -7.88 -7.30
N LEU A 98 -4.24 -8.70 -6.43
CA LEU A 98 -3.50 -9.54 -5.50
C LEU A 98 -3.14 -10.91 -6.10
N TYR A 99 -1.86 -11.24 -6.03
CA TYR A 99 -1.29 -12.55 -6.33
C TYR A 99 -0.69 -13.17 -5.07
N LYS A 100 -0.73 -14.50 -4.99
CA LYS A 100 -0.08 -15.31 -3.96
C LYS A 100 1.01 -16.16 -4.59
N SER A 101 2.19 -16.22 -3.93
CA SER A 101 3.24 -17.15 -4.30
C SER A 101 4.31 -17.35 -3.22
N THR A 102 5.08 -18.43 -3.37
CA THR A 102 6.37 -18.66 -2.70
C THR A 102 7.57 -18.22 -3.55
N SER A 103 7.37 -17.87 -4.83
CA SER A 103 8.42 -17.36 -5.74
C SER A 103 7.89 -16.23 -6.62
N CYS A 104 8.74 -15.23 -6.87
CA CYS A 104 8.40 -14.12 -7.77
C CYS A 104 8.25 -14.51 -9.24
N SER A 105 8.75 -15.68 -9.63
CA SER A 105 8.71 -16.18 -11.02
C SER A 105 7.48 -17.03 -11.34
N ALA A 106 6.63 -17.32 -10.36
CA ALA A 106 5.48 -18.20 -10.49
C ALA A 106 4.32 -17.65 -9.66
N LEU A 107 3.69 -16.58 -10.15
CA LEU A 107 2.58 -15.93 -9.46
C LEU A 107 1.24 -16.58 -9.82
N SER A 108 0.41 -16.80 -8.82
CA SER A 108 -0.99 -17.21 -9.00
C SER A 108 -1.91 -16.14 -8.42
N GLN A 109 -3.02 -15.85 -9.08
CA GLN A 109 -4.03 -14.94 -8.51
C GLN A 109 -4.68 -15.60 -7.30
N VAL A 110 -5.18 -14.78 -6.38
CA VAL A 110 -6.06 -15.28 -5.32
C VAL A 110 -7.40 -15.73 -5.92
N ASP A 111 -7.94 -16.78 -5.33
CA ASP A 111 -9.25 -17.33 -5.65
C ASP A 111 -10.33 -16.45 -5.00
N GLU A 112 -11.28 -15.99 -5.82
CA GLU A 112 -12.33 -15.08 -5.37
C GLU A 112 -13.28 -15.70 -4.34
N ALA A 113 -13.58 -16.99 -4.46
CA ALA A 113 -14.49 -17.67 -3.56
C ALA A 113 -13.83 -18.04 -2.23
N VAL A 114 -12.51 -18.23 -2.22
CA VAL A 114 -11.75 -18.65 -1.03
C VAL A 114 -11.12 -17.47 -0.30
N GLU A 115 -10.47 -16.58 -1.03
CA GLU A 115 -9.62 -15.53 -0.46
C GLU A 115 -10.17 -14.12 -0.68
N GLY A 116 -11.13 -13.97 -1.59
CA GLY A 116 -11.79 -12.71 -1.94
C GLY A 116 -11.43 -12.23 -3.34
N PHE A 117 -12.32 -11.43 -3.94
CA PHE A 117 -12.13 -10.94 -5.31
C PHE A 117 -10.75 -10.24 -5.46
N PRO A 118 -9.90 -10.64 -6.43
CA PRO A 118 -8.50 -10.22 -6.48
C PRO A 118 -8.29 -8.73 -6.73
N CYS A 119 -9.30 -8.03 -7.28
CA CYS A 119 -9.16 -6.68 -7.81
C CYS A 119 -9.71 -5.60 -6.86
N LEU A 120 -8.95 -4.53 -6.69
CA LEU A 120 -9.38 -3.24 -6.16
C LEU A 120 -9.31 -2.18 -7.24
N TYR A 121 -10.27 -1.25 -7.26
CA TYR A 121 -10.33 -0.22 -8.29
C TYR A 121 -10.52 1.17 -7.69
N SER A 122 -9.90 2.16 -8.31
CA SER A 122 -10.14 3.58 -8.00
C SER A 122 -11.08 4.28 -8.98
N ASN A 123 -11.70 3.55 -9.91
CA ASN A 123 -12.44 4.09 -11.05
C ASN A 123 -13.90 4.50 -10.76
N GLY A 124 -14.20 4.97 -9.54
CA GLY A 124 -15.56 5.41 -9.16
C GLY A 124 -16.51 4.28 -8.75
N TYR A 125 -16.10 3.01 -8.95
CA TYR A 125 -16.76 1.82 -8.40
C TYR A 125 -16.27 1.57 -6.97
N THR A 126 -16.40 2.57 -6.09
CA THR A 126 -16.36 2.63 -4.60
C THR A 126 -15.47 1.71 -3.73
N GLU A 127 -14.89 0.61 -4.19
CA GLU A 127 -14.07 -0.31 -3.40
C GLU A 127 -12.59 0.09 -3.41
N LEU A 128 -12.27 1.02 -2.52
CA LEU A 128 -10.90 1.47 -2.24
C LEU A 128 -10.18 0.59 -1.21
N SER A 129 -10.84 -0.44 -0.67
CA SER A 129 -10.23 -1.34 0.31
C SER A 129 -10.91 -2.71 0.35
N ARG A 130 -10.15 -3.77 0.64
CA ARG A 130 -10.66 -5.14 0.82
C ARG A 130 -9.84 -5.92 1.85
N ILE A 131 -10.54 -6.76 2.60
CA ILE A 131 -9.94 -7.82 3.40
C ILE A 131 -9.84 -9.09 2.55
N TYR A 132 -8.63 -9.60 2.40
CA TYR A 132 -8.36 -10.92 1.86
C TYR A 132 -8.15 -11.90 3.01
N LYS A 133 -8.63 -13.13 2.85
CA LYS A 133 -8.64 -14.16 3.91
C LYS A 133 -8.05 -15.47 3.40
N ASN A 134 -7.87 -16.43 4.31
CA ASN A 134 -7.41 -17.78 3.99
C ASN A 134 -6.08 -17.81 3.22
N LEU A 135 -5.27 -16.75 3.33
CA LEU A 135 -3.94 -16.69 2.76
C LEU A 135 -2.99 -17.55 3.59
N ILE A 136 -1.96 -18.12 2.97
CA ILE A 136 -0.98 -18.96 3.66
C ILE A 136 -0.11 -18.07 4.57
N PRO A 137 -0.16 -18.23 5.91
CA PRO A 137 0.65 -17.41 6.81
C PRO A 137 2.15 -17.49 6.50
N GLY A 138 2.85 -16.35 6.54
CA GLY A 138 4.29 -16.27 6.26
C GLY A 138 4.68 -16.37 4.78
N SER A 139 3.73 -16.66 3.87
CA SER A 139 3.97 -16.58 2.43
C SER A 139 4.06 -15.13 1.93
N THR A 140 4.43 -14.93 0.66
CA THR A 140 4.51 -13.58 0.07
C THR A 140 3.24 -13.28 -0.74
N GLY A 141 2.55 -12.20 -0.39
CA GLY A 141 1.54 -11.58 -1.24
C GLY A 141 2.18 -10.56 -2.17
N TYR A 142 1.76 -10.52 -3.43
CA TYR A 142 2.22 -9.59 -4.45
C TYR A 142 1.05 -8.74 -4.94
N LEU A 143 1.22 -7.41 -4.93
CA LEU A 143 0.27 -6.46 -5.48
C LEU A 143 0.78 -5.97 -6.83
N ARG A 144 0.03 -6.26 -7.89
CA ARG A 144 0.25 -5.71 -9.22
C ARG A 144 -0.59 -4.45 -9.36
N VAL A 145 0.03 -3.30 -9.61
CA VAL A 145 -0.66 -2.02 -9.78
C VAL A 145 -0.54 -1.56 -11.22
N TYR A 146 -1.65 -1.22 -11.85
CA TYR A 146 -1.70 -0.78 -13.24
C TYR A 146 -2.86 0.18 -13.47
N GLN A 147 -2.77 0.97 -14.55
CA GLN A 147 -3.82 1.91 -14.92
C GLN A 147 -5.02 1.17 -15.53
N THR A 148 -6.23 1.57 -15.14
CA THR A 148 -7.48 1.17 -15.78
C THR A 148 -7.73 2.15 -16.93
N PHE A 149 -8.00 1.66 -18.14
CA PHE A 149 -8.20 2.41 -19.40
C PHE A 149 -6.91 2.77 -20.17
N PRO A 150 -6.56 1.97 -21.20
CA PRO A 150 -5.39 2.20 -22.07
C PRO A 150 -5.59 3.31 -23.12
N GLN A 151 -6.75 3.99 -23.15
CA GLN A 151 -7.09 4.93 -24.23
C GLN A 151 -6.41 6.31 -24.13
N ASN A 152 -5.75 6.61 -23.02
CA ASN A 152 -4.82 7.72 -22.94
C ASN A 152 -3.42 7.14 -22.74
N PRO A 153 -2.40 7.60 -23.50
CA PRO A 153 -1.04 7.10 -23.30
C PRO A 153 -0.73 7.25 -21.81
N PHE A 154 -0.47 6.11 -21.14
CA PHE A 154 -0.01 6.07 -19.76
C PHE A 154 1.05 7.18 -19.66
N PRO A 155 0.78 8.31 -18.97
CA PRO A 155 1.86 9.22 -18.70
C PRO A 155 2.81 8.34 -17.92
N GLY A 156 4.05 8.22 -18.39
CA GLY A 156 5.08 7.46 -17.69
C GLY A 156 5.41 8.04 -16.32
N SER A 157 4.48 8.73 -15.66
CA SER A 157 4.56 9.47 -14.42
C SER A 157 3.22 9.44 -13.68
N GLY A 158 3.28 9.15 -12.38
CA GLY A 158 2.15 9.26 -11.45
C GLY A 158 2.42 8.49 -10.16
N SER A 159 1.41 8.42 -9.30
CA SER A 159 1.55 7.77 -8.00
C SER A 159 0.28 7.10 -7.50
N VAL A 160 0.46 6.15 -6.58
CA VAL A 160 -0.61 5.48 -5.84
C VAL A 160 -0.29 5.54 -4.37
N LYS A 161 -1.31 5.62 -3.52
CA LYS A 161 -1.15 5.36 -2.09
C LYS A 161 -1.66 3.98 -1.76
N ILE A 162 -0.87 3.19 -1.04
CA ILE A 162 -1.21 1.82 -0.66
C ILE A 162 -0.99 1.67 0.84
N CYS A 163 -1.93 1.02 1.50
CA CYS A 163 -1.78 0.53 2.85
C CYS A 163 -2.07 -0.98 2.89
N ALA A 164 -1.31 -1.70 3.72
CA ALA A 164 -1.55 -3.10 4.10
C ALA A 164 -1.64 -3.21 5.62
N SER A 165 -2.64 -3.91 6.14
CA SER A 165 -2.90 -4.01 7.58
C SER A 165 -3.35 -5.40 7.99
N ASN A 166 -2.77 -5.92 9.07
CA ASN A 166 -3.24 -7.14 9.71
C ASN A 166 -4.51 -6.81 10.53
N THR A 167 -5.62 -7.41 10.14
CA THR A 167 -6.95 -7.17 10.74
C THR A 167 -7.17 -7.85 12.09
N GLY A 168 -6.32 -8.82 12.45
CA GLY A 168 -6.50 -9.64 13.66
C GLY A 168 -5.42 -9.46 14.72
N ALA A 169 -4.37 -8.67 14.47
CA ALA A 169 -3.34 -8.39 15.47
C ALA A 169 -3.55 -7.02 16.11
N PHE A 170 -3.26 -6.97 17.41
CA PHE A 170 -3.13 -5.72 18.15
C PHE A 170 -1.88 -4.97 17.71
N ALA A 171 -1.97 -3.66 17.73
CA ALA A 171 -0.81 -2.79 17.62
C ALA A 171 -0.11 -2.68 18.98
N ASP A 172 0.57 -3.73 19.41
CA ASP A 172 1.27 -3.82 20.71
C ASP A 172 2.68 -3.19 20.68
N ASP A 173 3.00 -2.45 19.62
CA ASP A 173 4.22 -1.67 19.48
C ASP A 173 3.90 -0.43 18.60
N PRO A 174 4.32 0.80 18.99
CA PRO A 174 4.05 1.99 18.19
C PRO A 174 4.62 1.88 16.76
N CYS A 175 5.72 1.16 16.52
CA CYS A 175 6.28 0.95 15.19
C CYS A 175 5.36 0.11 14.29
N ASN A 176 4.62 -0.87 14.84
CA ASN A 176 3.72 -1.72 14.06
C ASN A 176 2.28 -1.19 13.98
N ALA A 177 1.95 -0.10 14.67
CA ALA A 177 0.64 0.53 14.57
C ALA A 177 0.35 1.01 13.15
N GLY A 178 -0.86 0.73 12.68
CA GLY A 178 -1.44 1.18 11.42
C GLY A 178 -2.07 2.55 11.56
N TYR A 179 -2.28 3.21 10.41
CA TYR A 179 -2.97 4.48 10.40
C TYR A 179 -4.47 4.28 10.57
N PHE A 180 -5.00 4.86 11.63
CA PHE A 180 -6.42 5.00 11.87
C PHE A 180 -7.00 6.10 10.97
N PRO A 181 -8.10 5.83 10.25
CA PRO A 181 -8.73 6.82 9.39
C PRO A 181 -9.29 7.97 10.23
N VAL A 182 -8.94 9.20 9.87
CA VAL A 182 -9.50 10.41 10.49
C VAL A 182 -10.66 10.85 9.61
N ALA A 183 -11.90 10.70 10.11
CA ALA A 183 -13.06 11.21 9.41
C ALA A 183 -12.95 12.73 9.26
N ALA A 184 -13.45 13.27 8.14
CA ALA A 184 -13.61 14.71 8.01
C ALA A 184 -14.43 15.23 9.21
N GLY A 185 -13.98 16.32 9.82
CA GLY A 185 -14.74 16.94 10.90
C GLY A 185 -16.13 17.28 10.39
N ASP A 186 -17.16 16.80 11.08
CA ASP A 186 -18.53 17.23 10.83
C ASP A 186 -18.58 18.77 10.97
N PRO A 187 -19.02 19.51 9.94
CA PRO A 187 -19.14 20.96 10.00
C PRO A 187 -19.99 21.47 11.19
N LEU A 188 -20.86 20.62 11.74
CA LEU A 188 -21.71 20.91 12.89
C LEU A 188 -21.14 20.43 14.23
N GLY A 189 -19.98 19.75 14.22
CA GLY A 189 -19.26 19.32 15.42
C GLY A 189 -19.94 18.20 16.23
N GLN A 190 -20.93 17.49 15.67
CA GLN A 190 -21.76 16.55 16.43
C GLN A 190 -21.29 15.08 16.31
N ALA A 191 -20.45 14.73 15.33
CA ALA A 191 -20.23 13.34 14.95
C ALA A 191 -18.94 12.65 15.45
N CYS A 192 -18.25 13.17 16.47
CA CYS A 192 -17.08 12.48 17.06
C CYS A 192 -17.52 11.39 18.06
N MET A 193 -18.38 10.47 17.64
CA MET A 193 -18.82 9.33 18.46
C MET A 193 -18.02 8.08 18.09
N PRO A 194 -17.53 7.29 19.07
CA PRO A 194 -16.83 6.04 18.78
C PRO A 194 -17.73 5.09 17.96
N THR A 195 -17.31 4.74 16.74
CA THR A 195 -18.04 3.81 15.85
C THR A 195 -17.45 2.41 15.80
N ARG A 196 -16.27 2.23 16.40
CA ARG A 196 -15.54 0.96 16.45
C ARG A 196 -15.03 0.72 17.86
N ALA A 197 -15.20 -0.51 18.33
CA ALA A 197 -14.62 -0.96 19.58
C ALA A 197 -13.31 -1.71 19.30
N PHE A 198 -12.33 -1.51 20.18
CA PHE A 198 -11.08 -2.25 20.21
C PHE A 198 -10.96 -2.95 21.57
N THR A 199 -10.17 -4.03 21.63
CA THR A 199 -9.89 -4.74 22.87
C THR A 199 -8.40 -4.67 23.19
N TRP A 200 -8.07 -4.65 24.48
CA TRP A 200 -6.72 -4.72 25.03
C TRP A 200 -6.34 -6.15 25.44
N ALA A 201 -7.19 -7.14 25.13
CA ALA A 201 -6.93 -8.54 25.47
C ALA A 201 -5.65 -9.03 24.80
N GLY A 202 -4.64 -9.38 25.61
CA GLY A 202 -3.35 -9.86 25.10
C GLY A 202 -2.33 -8.75 24.75
N ALA A 203 -2.66 -7.48 24.99
CA ALA A 203 -1.66 -6.40 24.96
C ALA A 203 -0.57 -6.67 26.01
N THR A 204 0.65 -6.25 25.72
CA THR A 204 1.81 -6.34 26.59
C THR A 204 2.33 -4.95 26.94
N LEU A 205 3.48 -4.89 27.61
CA LEU A 205 4.13 -3.63 27.95
C LEU A 205 5.03 -3.25 26.78
N THR A 206 4.96 -2.01 26.28
CA THR A 206 5.99 -1.47 25.38
C THR A 206 7.14 -0.87 26.20
N PRO A 207 8.29 -1.56 26.39
CA PRO A 207 9.30 -1.14 27.38
C PRO A 207 10.06 0.13 26.99
N ALA A 208 10.07 0.45 25.69
CA ALA A 208 10.73 1.63 25.15
C ALA A 208 9.92 2.93 25.36
N VAL A 209 8.67 2.83 25.83
CA VAL A 209 7.78 3.98 26.02
C VAL A 209 7.71 4.35 27.51
N PRO A 210 8.01 5.60 27.89
CA PRO A 210 7.85 6.06 29.26
C PRO A 210 6.38 6.01 29.71
N ASN A 211 6.17 5.83 31.02
CA ASN A 211 4.82 5.86 31.59
C ASN A 211 4.08 7.15 31.20
N PRO A 212 2.80 7.06 30.77
CA PRO A 212 1.97 8.22 30.50
C PRO A 212 1.86 9.11 31.74
N SER A 213 2.09 10.42 31.57
CA SER A 213 2.04 11.39 32.67
C SER A 213 0.65 11.55 33.31
N CYS A 214 -0.41 11.08 32.64
CA CYS A 214 -1.77 11.07 33.13
C CYS A 214 -2.11 9.88 34.03
N LEU A 215 -1.20 8.90 34.18
CA LEU A 215 -1.36 7.75 35.07
C LEU A 215 -0.51 7.98 36.33
N GLN A 216 -0.99 8.81 37.25
CA GLN A 216 -0.37 8.89 38.57
C GLN A 216 -0.55 7.56 39.31
N ASN A 217 0.53 7.08 39.93
CA ASN A 217 0.58 5.93 40.85
C ASN A 217 0.43 4.52 40.23
N MET A 218 0.54 4.35 38.91
CA MET A 218 0.59 3.01 38.31
C MET A 218 2.03 2.56 38.07
N PRO A 219 2.46 1.39 38.59
CA PRO A 219 3.77 0.83 38.27
C PRO A 219 3.90 0.61 36.76
N ALA A 220 5.08 0.92 36.19
CA ALA A 220 5.34 0.72 34.76
C ALA A 220 5.04 -0.72 34.29
N ALA A 221 5.30 -1.71 35.16
CA ALA A 221 5.07 -3.12 34.86
C ALA A 221 3.59 -3.52 34.65
N ASP A 222 2.65 -2.67 35.05
CA ASP A 222 1.20 -2.94 34.97
C ASP A 222 0.52 -2.22 33.79
N ILE A 223 1.27 -1.41 33.05
CA ILE A 223 0.74 -0.73 31.87
C ILE A 223 0.70 -1.73 30.72
N ARG A 224 -0.45 -1.79 30.06
CA ARG A 224 -0.67 -2.51 28.80
C ARG A 224 -1.19 -1.50 27.79
N ASP A 225 -0.69 -1.57 26.57
CA ASP A 225 -0.92 -0.52 25.59
C ASP A 225 -1.33 -1.09 24.24
N VAL A 226 -2.19 -0.36 23.55
CA VAL A 226 -2.52 -0.60 22.14
C VAL A 226 -2.35 0.72 21.42
N TRP A 227 -1.57 0.70 20.34
CA TRP A 227 -1.14 1.89 19.65
C TRP A 227 -1.96 2.15 18.39
N PHE A 228 -2.31 3.41 18.18
CA PHE A 228 -2.96 3.87 16.95
C PHE A 228 -2.12 5.00 16.37
N LYS A 229 -1.90 5.01 15.05
CA LYS A 229 -1.30 6.16 14.36
C LYS A 229 -2.38 6.97 13.71
N VAL A 230 -2.25 8.28 13.75
CA VAL A 230 -3.11 9.20 12.98
C VAL A 230 -2.23 10.20 12.26
N LYS A 231 -2.63 10.57 11.04
CA LYS A 231 -2.03 11.73 10.37
C LYS A 231 -2.73 12.97 10.91
N VAL A 232 -1.97 13.84 11.57
CA VAL A 232 -2.52 15.11 12.07
C VAL A 232 -3.06 15.92 10.89
N PRO A 233 -4.33 16.37 10.93
CA PRO A 233 -4.90 17.18 9.85
C PRO A 233 -4.09 18.45 9.58
N ALA A 234 -4.12 18.96 8.35
CA ALA A 234 -3.43 20.19 7.98
C ALA A 234 -3.87 21.43 8.79
N THR A 235 -5.06 21.36 9.42
CA THR A 235 -5.57 22.37 10.34
C THR A 235 -4.80 22.42 11.67
N GLY A 236 -3.97 21.42 11.97
CA GLY A 236 -3.29 21.24 13.25
C GLY A 236 -4.21 20.84 14.40
N LYS A 237 -5.51 20.60 14.12
CA LYS A 237 -6.51 20.25 15.13
C LYS A 237 -6.88 18.78 15.00
N LEU A 238 -6.80 18.06 16.11
CA LEU A 238 -7.22 16.67 16.25
C LEU A 238 -8.12 16.56 17.49
N GLN A 239 -9.27 15.92 17.32
CA GLN A 239 -10.15 15.53 18.42
C GLN A 239 -10.18 14.01 18.49
N ILE A 240 -9.98 13.47 19.69
CA ILE A 240 -10.09 12.04 19.99
C ILE A 240 -11.22 11.89 21.01
N ASN A 241 -12.12 10.95 20.76
CA ASN A 241 -13.13 10.53 21.73
C ASN A 241 -12.95 9.03 21.96
N THR A 242 -12.90 8.62 23.23
CA THR A 242 -12.60 7.25 23.67
C THR A 242 -13.68 6.75 24.61
#